data_AF-A0A970FLA9-F1
#
_entry.id   AF-A0A970FLA9-F1
#
_cell.length_a   1.000
_cell.length_b   1.000
_cell.length_c   1.000
_cell.angle_alpha   90.00
_cell.angle_beta   90.00
_cell.angle_gamma   90.00
#
_symmetry.space_group_name_H-M   'P 1'
#
loop_
_entity.id
_entity.type
_entity.pdbx_description
1 polymer ?
#
loop_
_entity_poly.entity_id
_entity_poly.type
_entity_poly.pdbx_seq_one_letter_code
_entity_poly.pdbx_strand_id
1 'polypeptide(L)'
;MQGKTLYTILLSIIAVLTLALAVLIIVLFTFNANIEKGMQTANNAVQRIVPPSEQAEFKLYGNSNDSSTDAVFNIKSTSQHPNSFIMASVSIIYDGGKKNKLLEERQDLIERVYLSQLKEATIEYFRNQTFEELQASDSMKIAREELKEIYNDIVSNQGTEERFIIKVVFDKWILQ
;
A
#
# COMPACT_ATOMS: atom_id res chain seq x y z
N MET A 1 35.63 -48.40 -12.36
CA MET A 1 35.31 -47.11 -13.03
C MET A 1 33.95 -46.51 -12.64
N GLN A 2 33.22 -47.04 -11.64
CA GLN A 2 31.90 -46.53 -11.23
C GLN A 2 31.90 -45.13 -10.57
N GLY A 3 32.99 -44.74 -9.88
CA GLY A 3 33.07 -43.42 -9.26
C GLY A 3 33.09 -42.26 -10.26
N LYS A 4 33.72 -42.43 -11.43
CA LYS A 4 33.81 -41.38 -12.46
C LYS A 4 32.43 -41.02 -13.03
N THR A 5 31.58 -42.02 -13.25
CA THR A 5 30.21 -41.82 -13.76
C THR A 5 29.34 -41.05 -12.76
N LEU A 6 29.50 -41.30 -11.45
CA LEU A 6 28.74 -40.58 -10.41
C LEU A 6 29.13 -39.10 -10.34
N TYR A 7 30.42 -38.78 -10.44
CA TYR A 7 30.87 -37.38 -10.49
C TYR A 7 30.38 -36.68 -11.75
N THR A 8 30.36 -37.35 -12.90
CA THR A 8 29.82 -36.78 -14.15
C THR A 8 28.32 -36.50 -14.03
N ILE A 9 27.54 -37.38 -13.41
CA ILE A 9 26.11 -37.18 -13.15
C ILE A 9 25.90 -35.99 -12.20
N LEU A 10 26.63 -35.94 -11.09
CA LEU A 10 26.54 -34.85 -10.12
C LEU A 10 26.89 -33.50 -10.76
N LEU A 11 27.95 -33.47 -11.58
CA LEU A 11 28.38 -32.26 -12.30
C LEU A 11 27.31 -31.80 -13.30
N SER A 12 26.64 -32.73 -13.98
CA SER A 12 25.54 -32.43 -14.90
C SER A 12 24.33 -31.83 -14.18
N ILE A 13 23.97 -32.34 -13.00
CA ILE A 13 22.87 -31.81 -12.19
C ILE A 13 23.18 -30.37 -11.74
N ILE A 14 24.40 -30.13 -11.24
CA ILE A 14 24.82 -28.79 -10.81
C ILE A 14 24.76 -27.82 -12.00
N ALA A 15 25.24 -28.23 -13.18
CA ALA A 15 25.21 -27.39 -14.37
C ALA A 15 23.77 -27.00 -14.76
N VAL A 16 22.83 -27.95 -14.76
CA VAL A 16 21.41 -27.69 -15.06
C VAL A 16 20.77 -26.77 -14.01
N LEU A 17 21.04 -27.00 -12.72
CA LEU A 17 20.51 -26.16 -11.64
C LEU A 17 21.04 -24.72 -11.71
N THR A 18 22.32 -24.53 -12.01
CA THR A 18 22.90 -23.19 -12.17
C THR A 18 22.33 -22.44 -13.37
N LEU A 19 22.05 -23.17 -14.47
CA LEU A 19 21.45 -22.58 -15.66
C LEU A 19 19.99 -22.16 -15.40
N ALA A 20 19.22 -22.99 -14.68
CA ALA A 20 17.85 -22.65 -14.28
C ALA A 20 17.80 -21.41 -13.37
N LEU A 21 18.73 -21.31 -12.41
CA LEU A 21 18.83 -20.14 -11.52
C LEU A 21 19.14 -18.86 -12.31
N ALA A 22 20.07 -18.91 -13.27
CA ALA A 22 20.42 -17.77 -14.11
C ALA A 22 19.23 -17.29 -14.95
N VAL A 23 18.45 -18.21 -15.53
CA VAL A 23 17.23 -17.86 -16.27
C VAL A 23 16.20 -17.19 -15.36
N LEU A 24 16.00 -17.70 -14.14
CA LEU A 24 15.08 -17.11 -13.17
C LEU A 24 15.50 -15.69 -12.78
N ILE A 25 16.80 -15.42 -12.58
CA ILE A 25 17.31 -14.07 -12.30
C ILE A 25 17.02 -13.13 -13.46
N ILE A 26 17.26 -13.55 -14.71
CA ILE A 26 16.99 -12.72 -15.90
C ILE A 26 15.49 -12.42 -16.03
N VAL A 27 14.62 -13.42 -15.78
CA VAL A 27 13.17 -13.25 -15.79
C VAL A 27 12.74 -12.26 -14.69
N LEU A 28 13.21 -12.44 -13.46
CA LEU A 28 12.86 -11.55 -12.35
C LEU A 28 13.34 -10.11 -12.62
N PHE A 29 14.54 -9.94 -13.18
CA PHE A 29 15.08 -8.63 -13.50
C PHE A 29 14.36 -7.96 -14.68
N THR A 30 13.96 -8.70 -15.73
CA THR A 30 13.18 -8.12 -16.84
C THR A 30 11.75 -7.80 -16.44
N PHE A 31 11.12 -8.60 -15.57
CA PHE A 31 9.81 -8.28 -15.01
C PHE A 31 9.87 -7.03 -14.12
N ASN A 32 10.85 -6.93 -13.21
CA ASN A 32 11.03 -5.72 -12.39
C ASN A 32 11.41 -4.48 -13.22
N ALA A 33 12.26 -4.61 -14.25
CA ALA A 33 12.60 -3.50 -15.14
C ALA A 33 11.40 -3.03 -16.01
N ASN A 34 10.41 -3.88 -16.24
CA ASN A 34 9.16 -3.49 -16.88
C ASN A 34 8.18 -2.80 -15.92
N ILE A 35 8.26 -3.06 -14.60
CA ILE A 35 7.50 -2.30 -13.60
C ILE A 35 8.00 -0.86 -13.56
N GLU A 36 9.32 -0.61 -13.65
CA GLU A 36 9.86 0.75 -13.71
C GLU A 36 9.55 1.50 -15.03
N LYS A 37 9.38 0.77 -16.14
CA LYS A 37 9.01 1.38 -17.44
C LYS A 37 7.52 1.61 -17.65
N GLY A 38 6.66 1.01 -16.83
CA GLY A 38 5.22 1.30 -16.80
C GLY A 38 4.86 2.62 -16.12
N MET A 39 5.79 3.23 -15.39
CA MET A 39 5.57 4.47 -14.63
C MET A 39 6.01 5.73 -15.37
N GLN A 40 5.82 5.77 -16.69
CA GLN A 40 5.92 7.02 -17.46
C GLN A 40 4.79 7.05 -18.49
N THR A 41 3.58 7.35 -18.01
CA THR A 41 2.66 8.38 -18.56
C THR A 41 1.39 8.34 -17.69
N ALA A 42 1.52 8.67 -16.40
CA ALA A 42 0.38 9.15 -15.65
C ALA A 42 0.42 10.67 -15.74
N ASN A 43 -0.65 11.28 -16.26
CA ASN A 43 -0.80 12.72 -16.33
C ASN A 43 -0.31 13.37 -15.03
N ASN A 44 0.68 14.26 -15.17
CA ASN A 44 1.20 15.06 -14.07
C ASN A 44 0.13 16.08 -13.66
N ALA A 45 -0.93 15.63 -12.98
CA ALA A 45 -1.64 16.47 -12.04
C ALA A 45 -0.62 16.76 -10.92
N VAL A 46 0.16 17.83 -11.12
CA VAL A 46 1.19 18.26 -10.17
C VAL A 46 0.50 18.48 -8.83
N GLN A 47 0.70 17.55 -7.90
CA GLN A 47 0.18 17.67 -6.56
C GLN A 47 0.77 18.95 -5.95
N ARG A 48 -0.11 19.94 -5.73
CA ARG A 48 0.28 21.25 -5.22
C ARG A 48 1.01 21.07 -3.89
N ILE A 49 2.09 21.82 -3.68
CA ILE A 49 2.71 21.91 -2.34
C ILE A 49 1.74 22.72 -1.47
N VAL A 50 0.97 22.03 -0.63
CA VAL A 50 -0.09 22.63 0.20
C VAL A 50 0.49 23.06 1.54
N PRO A 51 0.40 24.35 1.91
CA PRO A 51 0.85 24.82 3.21
C PRO A 51 -0.01 24.19 4.32
N PRO A 52 0.53 23.97 5.54
CA PRO A 52 -0.22 23.35 6.64
C PRO A 52 -1.55 24.02 6.97
N SER A 53 -1.67 25.34 6.73
CA SER A 53 -2.91 26.12 6.92
C SER A 53 -4.05 25.76 5.97
N GLU A 54 -3.74 25.06 4.87
CA GLU A 54 -4.69 24.63 3.85
C GLU A 54 -4.91 23.11 3.85
N GLN A 55 -4.40 22.42 4.87
CA GLN A 55 -4.57 20.98 5.04
C GLN A 55 -5.73 20.71 5.99
N ALA A 56 -6.56 19.74 5.64
CA ALA A 56 -7.62 19.23 6.49
C ALA A 56 -7.41 17.75 6.77
N GLU A 57 -7.79 17.31 7.97
CA GLU A 57 -7.70 15.91 8.39
C GLU A 57 -9.10 15.29 8.40
N PHE A 58 -9.23 14.13 7.79
CA PHE A 58 -10.44 13.33 7.80
C PHE A 58 -10.15 11.94 8.37
N LYS A 59 -10.86 11.57 9.43
CA LYS A 59 -10.72 10.25 10.07
C LYS A 59 -11.56 9.21 9.32
N LEU A 60 -10.91 8.21 8.72
CA LEU A 60 -11.63 7.13 8.03
C LEU A 60 -12.15 6.10 9.02
N TYR A 61 -11.27 5.75 9.95
CA TYR A 61 -11.51 4.78 11.00
C TYR A 61 -11.24 5.45 12.34
N GLY A 62 -12.32 5.72 13.07
CA GLY A 62 -12.33 6.56 14.27
C GLY A 62 -13.48 7.56 14.20
N ASN A 63 -14.47 7.45 15.08
CA ASN A 63 -15.63 8.34 15.08
C ASN A 63 -15.26 9.68 15.73
N SER A 64 -15.73 10.79 15.17
CA SER A 64 -15.51 12.15 15.70
C SER A 64 -16.14 12.39 17.08
N ASN A 65 -17.03 11.51 17.55
CA ASN A 65 -17.67 11.59 18.86
C ASN A 65 -17.28 10.47 19.84
N ASP A 66 -16.39 9.54 19.47
CA ASP A 66 -16.03 8.43 20.35
C ASP A 66 -14.56 8.07 20.19
N SER A 67 -13.76 8.38 21.21
CA SER A 67 -12.30 8.27 21.24
C SER A 67 -11.78 6.82 21.29
N SER A 68 -12.55 5.84 20.80
CA SER A 68 -12.36 4.41 21.06
C SER A 68 -12.63 3.48 19.87
N THR A 69 -12.80 3.97 18.64
CA THR A 69 -13.05 3.08 17.49
C THR A 69 -11.82 2.89 16.63
N ASP A 70 -10.79 2.27 17.22
CA ASP A 70 -9.73 1.64 16.43
C ASP A 70 -10.35 0.51 15.59
N ALA A 71 -9.97 0.43 14.32
CA ALA A 71 -10.47 -0.63 13.46
C ALA A 71 -9.56 -1.86 13.56
N VAL A 72 -10.19 -3.03 13.71
CA VAL A 72 -9.50 -4.32 13.66
C VAL A 72 -9.59 -4.84 12.23
N PHE A 73 -8.44 -5.04 11.62
CA PHE A 73 -8.27 -5.57 10.27
C PHE A 73 -7.67 -6.97 10.34
N ASN A 74 -8.28 -7.90 9.62
CA ASN A 74 -7.69 -9.22 9.43
C ASN A 74 -6.53 -9.12 8.45
N ILE A 75 -5.47 -9.89 8.70
CA ILE A 75 -4.29 -9.96 7.84
C ILE A 75 -4.17 -11.35 7.23
N LYS A 76 -3.29 -11.51 6.25
CA LYS A 76 -3.08 -12.79 5.57
C LYS A 76 -2.50 -13.82 6.54
N SER A 77 -3.24 -14.90 6.74
CA SER A 77 -2.81 -16.01 7.59
C SER A 77 -1.54 -16.67 7.06
N THR A 78 -0.60 -16.96 7.96
CA THR A 78 0.60 -17.77 7.68
C THR A 78 0.60 -19.01 8.57
N SER A 79 1.43 -20.01 8.27
CA SER A 79 1.53 -21.22 9.10
C SER A 79 1.97 -20.94 10.54
N GLN A 80 2.70 -19.83 10.76
CA GLN A 80 3.14 -19.37 12.08
C GLN A 80 2.09 -18.49 12.76
N HIS A 81 1.28 -17.77 11.97
CA HIS A 81 0.31 -16.80 12.42
C HIS A 81 -1.06 -17.01 11.72
N PRO A 82 -1.83 -18.05 12.10
CA PRO A 82 -3.06 -18.41 11.40
C PRO A 82 -4.24 -17.47 11.65
N ASN A 83 -4.28 -16.79 12.81
CA ASN A 83 -5.39 -15.95 13.26
C ASN A 83 -4.92 -14.54 13.69
N SER A 84 -3.91 -14.00 13.01
CA SER A 84 -3.40 -12.68 13.36
C SER A 84 -4.28 -11.55 12.81
N PHE A 85 -4.24 -10.41 13.49
CA PHE A 85 -4.95 -9.20 13.09
C PHE A 85 -4.14 -7.96 13.46
N ILE A 86 -4.46 -6.85 12.79
CA ILE A 86 -3.90 -5.54 13.10
C ILE A 86 -5.01 -4.59 13.52
N MET A 87 -4.80 -3.93 14.65
CA MET A 87 -5.64 -2.83 15.10
C MET A 87 -4.97 -1.50 14.74
N ALA A 88 -5.61 -0.75 13.85
CA ALA A 88 -5.08 0.53 13.37
C ALA A 88 -6.15 1.62 13.31
N SER A 89 -5.71 2.84 13.60
CA SER A 89 -6.49 4.07 13.33
C SER A 89 -5.95 4.68 12.04
N VAL A 90 -6.82 5.05 11.10
CA VAL A 90 -6.41 5.59 9.80
C VAL A 90 -7.09 6.94 9.56
N SER A 91 -6.25 7.96 9.36
CA SER A 91 -6.65 9.31 9.01
C SER A 91 -6.03 9.71 7.67
N ILE A 92 -6.76 10.51 6.91
CA ILE A 92 -6.28 11.10 5.65
C ILE A 92 -6.13 12.60 5.84
N ILE A 93 -4.98 13.13 5.42
CA ILE A 93 -4.75 14.56 5.26
C ILE A 93 -4.95 14.90 3.79
N TYR A 94 -5.83 15.84 3.52
CA TYR A 94 -6.18 16.28 2.17
C TYR A 94 -6.04 17.81 2.00
N ASP A 95 -5.92 18.24 0.76
CA ASP A 95 -5.86 19.65 0.38
C ASP A 95 -7.26 20.28 0.48
N GLY A 96 -7.43 21.35 1.26
CA GLY A 96 -8.65 22.16 1.32
C GLY A 96 -8.75 23.19 0.18
N GLY A 97 -7.75 23.28 -0.69
CA GLY A 97 -7.66 24.26 -1.77
C GLY A 97 -7.16 25.62 -1.28
N LYS A 98 -6.89 26.55 -2.22
CA LYS A 98 -6.39 27.90 -1.91
C LYS A 98 -7.32 28.59 -0.91
N LYS A 99 -6.80 28.94 0.26
CA LYS A 99 -7.55 29.53 1.39
C LYS A 99 -8.74 28.68 1.88
N ASN A 100 -8.66 27.34 1.81
CA ASN A 100 -9.71 26.42 2.25
C ASN A 100 -11.06 26.57 1.55
N LYS A 101 -11.08 27.14 0.35
CA LYS A 101 -12.33 27.34 -0.40
C LYS A 101 -13.01 26.05 -0.85
N LEU A 102 -12.26 24.95 -0.95
CA LEU A 102 -12.76 23.65 -1.39
C LEU A 102 -12.86 22.66 -0.22
N LEU A 103 -12.68 23.12 1.02
CA LEU A 103 -12.64 22.26 2.19
C LEU A 103 -13.97 21.54 2.40
N GLU A 104 -15.08 22.28 2.40
CA GLU A 104 -16.43 21.71 2.58
C GLU A 104 -16.81 20.79 1.42
N GLU A 105 -16.51 21.18 0.17
CA GLU A 105 -16.81 20.37 -1.01
C GLU A 105 -16.02 19.06 -1.04
N ARG A 106 -14.71 19.11 -0.78
CA ARG A 106 -13.87 17.91 -0.73
C ARG A 106 -14.21 17.02 0.46
N GLN A 107 -14.58 17.62 1.59
CA GLN A 107 -15.08 16.86 2.74
C GLN A 107 -16.37 16.11 2.40
N ASP A 108 -17.36 16.80 1.81
CA ASP A 108 -18.63 16.20 1.39
C ASP A 108 -18.43 15.10 0.34
N LEU A 109 -17.48 15.29 -0.60
CA LEU A 109 -17.09 14.26 -1.56
C LEU A 109 -16.48 13.03 -0.88
N ILE A 110 -15.55 13.23 0.06
CA ILE A 110 -14.95 12.13 0.82
C ILE A 110 -16.04 11.39 1.60
N GLU A 111 -16.89 12.09 2.34
CA GLU A 111 -17.92 11.49 3.20
C GLU A 111 -19.02 10.77 2.43
N ARG A 112 -19.55 11.40 1.37
CA ARG A 112 -20.72 10.89 0.65
C ARG A 112 -20.37 9.91 -0.47
N VAL A 113 -19.25 10.13 -1.17
CA VAL A 113 -18.94 9.42 -2.42
C VAL A 113 -17.83 8.39 -2.21
N TYR A 114 -16.75 8.78 -1.54
CA TYR A 114 -15.52 7.97 -1.49
C TYR A 114 -15.37 7.14 -0.20
N LEU A 115 -16.08 7.48 0.88
CA LEU A 115 -15.89 6.88 2.20
C LEU A 115 -15.89 5.35 2.18
N SER A 116 -16.89 4.74 1.54
CA SER A 116 -17.01 3.28 1.46
C SER A 116 -15.87 2.64 0.68
N GLN A 117 -15.46 3.24 -0.44
CA GLN A 117 -14.38 2.73 -1.30
C GLN A 117 -13.03 2.85 -0.61
N LEU A 118 -12.75 3.99 0.03
CA LEU A 118 -11.51 4.18 0.78
C LEU A 118 -11.43 3.20 1.97
N LYS A 119 -12.56 2.96 2.64
CA LYS A 119 -12.65 1.95 3.70
C LYS A 119 -12.35 0.55 3.17
N GLU A 120 -13.03 0.13 2.11
CA GLU A 120 -12.82 -1.16 1.46
C GLU A 120 -11.36 -1.36 1.03
N ALA A 121 -10.77 -0.38 0.38
CA ALA A 121 -9.38 -0.42 -0.07
C ALA A 121 -8.39 -0.56 1.10
N THR A 122 -8.68 0.06 2.25
CA THR A 122 -7.89 -0.10 3.47
C THR A 122 -7.97 -1.52 4.01
N ILE A 123 -9.17 -2.10 4.03
CA ILE A 123 -9.39 -3.49 4.47
C ILE A 123 -8.66 -4.45 3.56
N GLU A 124 -8.77 -4.24 2.24
CA GLU A 124 -8.09 -5.06 1.24
C GLU A 124 -6.57 -4.97 1.35
N TYR A 125 -6.02 -3.77 1.57
CA TYR A 125 -4.61 -3.58 1.83
C TYR A 125 -4.14 -4.50 2.97
N PHE A 126 -4.72 -4.36 4.17
CA PHE A 126 -4.30 -5.15 5.33
C PHE A 126 -4.54 -6.65 5.15
N ARG A 127 -5.63 -7.05 4.48
CA ARG A 127 -5.93 -8.46 4.18
C ARG A 127 -4.87 -9.12 3.30
N ASN A 128 -4.17 -8.34 2.48
CA ASN A 128 -3.13 -8.83 1.60
C ASN A 128 -1.74 -8.85 2.25
N GLN A 129 -1.56 -8.20 3.40
CA GLN A 129 -0.30 -8.16 4.14
C GLN A 129 -0.19 -9.33 5.12
N THR A 130 1.02 -9.82 5.34
CA THR A 130 1.35 -10.86 6.34
C THR A 130 1.79 -10.23 7.67
N PHE A 131 1.84 -11.04 8.72
CA PHE A 131 2.30 -10.58 10.05
C PHE A 131 3.75 -10.07 9.99
N GLU A 132 4.62 -10.78 9.28
CA GLU A 132 6.03 -10.47 9.15
C GLU A 132 6.25 -9.15 8.38
N GLU A 133 5.46 -8.91 7.34
CA GLU A 133 5.47 -7.66 6.57
C GLU A 133 5.03 -6.45 7.43
N LEU A 134 4.03 -6.63 8.29
CA LEU A 134 3.53 -5.57 9.17
C LEU A 134 4.36 -5.37 10.45
N GLN A 135 5.20 -6.34 10.81
CA GLN A 135 6.14 -6.24 11.92
C GLN A 135 7.44 -5.54 11.53
N ALA A 136 7.78 -5.50 10.24
CA ALA A 136 8.99 -4.84 9.76
C ALA A 136 9.05 -3.36 10.17
N SER A 137 10.25 -2.81 10.40
CA SER A 137 10.45 -1.42 10.85
C SER A 137 9.91 -0.38 9.86
N ASP A 138 9.90 -0.70 8.57
CA ASP A 138 9.44 0.19 7.51
C ASP A 138 7.97 -0.03 7.13
N SER A 139 7.30 -1.02 7.72
CA SER A 139 5.92 -1.43 7.40
C SER A 139 4.94 -0.26 7.42
N MET A 140 4.97 0.54 8.47
CA MET A 140 4.08 1.70 8.61
C MET A 140 4.38 2.77 7.57
N LYS A 141 5.64 2.96 7.17
CA LYS A 141 6.00 3.91 6.11
C LYS A 141 5.48 3.43 4.75
N ILE A 142 5.68 2.15 4.45
CA ILE A 142 5.19 1.50 3.23
C ILE A 142 3.67 1.61 3.15
N ALA A 143 2.97 1.26 4.24
CA ALA A 143 1.51 1.38 4.32
C ALA A 143 0.99 2.80 4.06
N ARG A 144 1.68 3.83 4.58
CA ARG A 144 1.30 5.23 4.34
C ARG A 144 1.42 5.61 2.87
N GLU A 145 2.51 5.22 2.22
CA GLU A 145 2.74 5.55 0.81
C GLU A 145 1.79 4.76 -0.11
N GLU A 146 1.61 3.46 0.13
CA GLU A 146 0.71 2.63 -0.68
C GLU A 146 -0.75 3.04 -0.55
N LEU A 147 -1.25 3.24 0.67
CA LEU A 147 -2.63 3.72 0.86
C LEU A 147 -2.84 5.10 0.28
N LYS A 148 -1.86 6.01 0.38
CA LYS A 148 -1.94 7.34 -0.25
C LYS A 148 -2.11 7.22 -1.77
N GLU A 149 -1.36 6.34 -2.42
CA GLU A 149 -1.49 6.11 -3.86
C GLU A 149 -2.86 5.50 -4.20
N ILE A 150 -3.28 4.46 -3.49
CA ILE A 150 -4.58 3.79 -3.67
C ILE A 150 -5.74 4.79 -3.50
N TYR A 151 -5.70 5.61 -2.46
CA TYR A 151 -6.76 6.59 -2.22
C TYR A 151 -6.80 7.67 -3.30
N ASN A 152 -5.64 8.14 -3.76
CA ASN A 152 -5.61 9.10 -4.85
C ASN A 152 -6.12 8.49 -6.15
N ASP A 153 -5.86 7.22 -6.42
CA ASP A 153 -6.37 6.51 -7.60
C ASP A 153 -7.90 6.39 -7.57
N ILE A 154 -8.48 6.04 -6.42
CA ILE A 154 -9.93 5.99 -6.19
C ILE A 154 -10.57 7.36 -6.46
N VAL A 155 -9.97 8.41 -5.93
CA VAL A 155 -10.45 9.78 -6.12
C VAL A 155 -10.30 10.19 -7.60
N SER A 156 -9.17 9.90 -8.23
CA SER A 156 -8.93 10.33 -9.61
C SER A 156 -9.79 9.62 -10.65
N ASN A 157 -10.09 8.35 -10.43
CA ASN A 157 -10.80 7.51 -11.41
C ASN A 157 -12.31 7.79 -11.48
N GLN A 158 -12.88 8.53 -10.52
CA GLN A 158 -14.32 8.80 -10.45
C GLN A 158 -14.71 10.22 -10.86
N GLY A 159 -13.92 10.85 -11.73
CA GLY A 159 -14.29 12.09 -12.41
C GLY A 159 -13.69 13.37 -11.84
N THR A 160 -12.88 13.30 -10.78
CA THR A 160 -12.03 14.42 -10.38
C THR A 160 -10.62 14.17 -10.94
N GLU A 161 -10.16 14.93 -11.93
CA GLU A 161 -8.76 14.79 -12.40
C GLU A 161 -7.73 15.25 -11.35
N GLU A 162 -8.19 15.76 -10.20
CA GLU A 162 -7.36 16.29 -9.12
C GLU A 162 -7.05 15.27 -8.03
N ARG A 163 -5.75 15.00 -7.85
CA ARG A 163 -5.19 14.21 -6.73
C ARG A 163 -5.04 15.09 -5.49
N PHE A 164 -6.07 15.14 -4.65
CA PHE A 164 -6.10 16.03 -3.47
C PHE A 164 -5.72 15.37 -2.13
N ILE A 165 -5.41 14.07 -2.10
CA ILE A 165 -4.98 13.37 -0.88
C ILE A 165 -3.46 13.49 -0.71
N ILE A 166 -3.04 14.14 0.36
CA ILE A 166 -1.64 14.52 0.60
C ILE A 166 -0.92 13.44 1.41
N LYS A 167 -1.52 12.97 2.51
CA LYS A 167 -0.89 11.99 3.42
C LYS A 167 -1.92 11.07 4.04
N VAL A 168 -1.46 9.89 4.41
CA VAL A 168 -2.16 8.97 5.32
C VAL A 168 -1.41 8.95 6.64
N VAL A 169 -2.14 9.01 7.74
CA VAL A 169 -1.61 9.02 9.10
C VAL A 169 -2.22 7.84 9.86
N PHE A 170 -1.36 7.15 10.61
CA PHE A 170 -1.78 6.10 11.53
C PHE A 170 -1.53 6.57 12.95
N ASP A 171 -2.58 6.76 13.74
CA ASP A 171 -2.46 7.13 15.16
C ASP A 171 -2.20 5.90 16.04
N LYS A 172 -2.65 4.73 15.59
CA LYS A 172 -2.50 3.46 16.28
C LYS A 172 -2.08 2.37 15.31
N TRP A 173 -1.20 1.50 15.77
CA TRP A 173 -0.69 0.36 15.01
C TRP A 173 -0.29 -0.74 15.99
N ILE A 174 -1.22 -1.67 16.23
CA ILE A 174 -1.02 -2.80 17.14
C ILE A 174 -1.26 -4.08 16.37
N LEU A 175 -0.23 -4.92 16.31
CA LEU A 175 -0.26 -6.21 15.65
C LEU A 175 -0.38 -7.31 16.71
N GLN A 176 -1.30 -8.27 16.52
CA GLN A 176 -1.57 -9.35 17.47
C GLN A 176 -1.82 -10.70 16.80
#